data_AF-A0AAV0ZQV9-F1
#
_entry.id   AF-A0AAV0ZQV9-F1
#
_cell.length_a   1.000
_cell.length_b   1.000
_cell.length_c   1.000
_cell.angle_alpha   90.00
_cell.angle_beta   90.00
_cell.angle_gamma   90.00
#
_symmetry.space_group_name_H-M   'P 1'
#
loop_
_entity.id
_entity.type
_entity.pdbx_description
1 polymer ?
#
loop_
_entity_poly.entity_id
_entity_poly.type
_entity_poly.pdbx_seq_one_letter_code
_entity_poly.pdbx_strand_id
1 'polypeptide(L)'
;MTNNSLSGVIQDWILNFKINIDLSYNNFTKSSATSCQHLNLNLASSYSSSAVTSPSTFCLKRNLPCAGKPQYDSLFINCGGPEEDFDGNHYVGDLQENGISNFVLRNAGQWAYSSTGVYMGNVHADYKASNTYSLNINGPDYYNTARLSPLSLSYYGLCMQQGSYKVKLHFAEIMFSDDQTFKSLGRRIFDVSIQGFKYLKDFNIVEEAGGVGKGITKEFDVEVNDNTLEIQLYWAGKGTTAIPDRGVYGPLISAITVTPNFKNHSEGMSTGVIIGIVAASCVLVVLIVFALWKMGFLCVKDLRDKDLLDLKTGYFSLRQIRAATNDFDPANKIGEGGFGPVFKVTYYA
;
A
#
# COMPACT_ATOMS: atom_id res chain seq x y z
N MET A 1 -1.71 17.21 -26.34
CA MET A 1 -1.90 18.15 -25.23
C MET A 1 -2.88 17.53 -24.26
N THR A 2 -2.67 17.69 -22.95
CA THR A 2 -3.56 17.22 -21.89
C THR A 2 -4.30 18.39 -21.26
N ASN A 3 -5.34 18.12 -20.45
CA ASN A 3 -6.09 19.17 -19.76
C ASN A 3 -6.74 20.22 -20.69
N ASN A 4 -7.49 19.76 -21.70
CA ASN A 4 -8.12 20.63 -22.71
C ASN A 4 -9.63 20.83 -22.47
N SER A 5 -10.12 20.58 -21.25
CA SER A 5 -11.54 20.68 -20.90
C SER A 5 -12.50 19.86 -21.78
N LEU A 6 -12.02 18.78 -22.40
CA LEU A 6 -12.88 17.88 -23.18
C LEU A 6 -13.90 17.19 -22.27
N SER A 7 -15.09 16.91 -22.78
CA SER A 7 -16.18 16.33 -22.00
C SER A 7 -17.05 15.38 -22.81
N GLY A 8 -18.01 14.72 -22.15
CA GLY A 8 -18.92 13.78 -22.79
C GLY A 8 -18.40 12.34 -22.78
N VAL A 9 -18.77 11.56 -23.80
CA VAL A 9 -18.44 10.13 -23.89
C VAL A 9 -17.20 9.94 -24.76
N ILE A 10 -16.18 9.24 -24.23
CA ILE A 10 -15.04 8.79 -25.03
C ILE A 10 -15.54 7.69 -25.97
N GLN A 11 -15.44 7.93 -27.26
CA GLN A 11 -15.92 7.01 -28.29
C GLN A 11 -15.02 5.77 -28.38
N ASP A 12 -15.62 4.59 -28.58
CA ASP A 12 -14.89 3.31 -28.59
C ASP A 12 -13.81 3.21 -29.67
N TRP A 13 -13.97 3.93 -30.79
CA TRP A 13 -12.95 3.97 -31.83
C TRP A 13 -11.65 4.62 -31.36
N ILE A 14 -11.72 5.56 -30.40
CA ILE A 14 -10.55 6.22 -29.81
C ILE A 14 -9.73 5.19 -29.03
N LEU A 15 -10.40 4.30 -28.30
CA LEU A 15 -9.76 3.27 -27.48
C LEU A 15 -8.99 2.25 -28.33
N ASN A 16 -9.45 2.00 -29.55
CA ASN A 16 -8.82 1.04 -30.47
C ASN A 16 -7.77 1.70 -31.39
N PHE A 17 -7.53 3.00 -31.23
CA PHE A 17 -6.65 3.75 -32.12
C PHE A 17 -5.18 3.53 -31.74
N LYS A 18 -4.36 3.04 -32.68
CA LYS A 18 -2.97 2.62 -32.44
C LYS A 18 -1.94 3.76 -32.46
N ILE A 19 -2.34 4.97 -32.08
CA ILE A 19 -1.44 6.12 -31.96
C ILE A 19 -1.45 6.65 -30.53
N ASN A 20 -0.38 7.36 -30.17
CA ASN A 20 -0.29 8.01 -28.88
C ASN A 20 -1.34 9.11 -28.74
N ILE A 21 -2.26 8.93 -27.79
CA ILE A 21 -3.31 9.90 -27.48
C ILE A 21 -3.31 10.10 -25.97
N ASP A 22 -3.32 11.36 -25.55
CA ASP A 22 -3.43 11.68 -24.14
C ASP A 22 -4.77 12.38 -23.87
N LEU A 23 -5.63 11.71 -23.12
CA LEU A 23 -6.92 12.22 -22.66
C LEU A 23 -6.91 12.49 -21.16
N SER A 24 -5.75 12.41 -20.50
CA SER A 24 -5.64 12.71 -19.08
C SER A 24 -6.06 14.14 -18.78
N TYR A 25 -6.53 14.35 -17.55
CA TYR A 25 -6.96 15.65 -17.04
C TYR A 25 -8.13 16.31 -17.81
N ASN A 26 -9.03 15.53 -18.41
CA ASN A 26 -10.26 16.04 -19.02
C ASN A 26 -11.49 15.79 -18.11
N ASN A 27 -12.69 16.08 -18.63
CA ASN A 27 -13.96 16.02 -17.91
C ASN A 27 -14.96 15.05 -18.59
N PHE A 28 -14.48 13.88 -19.03
CA PHE A 28 -15.36 12.87 -19.62
C PHE A 28 -16.32 12.28 -18.58
N THR A 29 -17.45 11.76 -19.04
CA THR A 29 -18.51 11.19 -18.17
C THR A 29 -18.59 9.68 -18.29
N LYS A 30 -18.16 9.10 -19.42
CA LYS A 30 -18.24 7.67 -19.70
C LYS A 30 -17.24 7.24 -20.78
N SER A 31 -16.80 6.00 -20.70
CA SER A 31 -16.11 5.25 -21.77
C SER A 31 -16.28 3.75 -21.51
N SER A 32 -15.93 2.92 -22.51
CA SER A 32 -15.80 1.47 -22.36
C SER A 32 -14.40 1.04 -21.87
N ALA A 33 -13.52 2.00 -21.51
CA ALA A 33 -12.18 1.69 -21.05
C ALA A 33 -12.19 0.92 -19.72
N THR A 34 -11.38 -0.13 -19.66
CA THR A 34 -11.22 -1.00 -18.48
C THR A 34 -9.96 -0.73 -17.69
N SER A 35 -9.09 0.18 -18.18
CA SER A 35 -7.82 0.56 -17.56
C SER A 35 -7.52 2.04 -17.80
N CYS A 36 -6.64 2.61 -16.98
CA CYS A 36 -6.23 4.02 -17.09
C CYS A 36 -5.08 4.25 -18.07
N GLN A 37 -4.36 3.17 -18.40
CA GLN A 37 -3.49 3.10 -19.56
C GLN A 37 -4.02 1.98 -20.45
N HIS A 38 -4.40 2.31 -21.68
CA HIS A 38 -4.91 1.35 -22.65
C HIS A 38 -4.15 1.51 -23.96
N LEU A 39 -3.33 0.52 -24.35
CA LEU A 39 -2.43 0.65 -25.49
C LEU A 39 -1.57 1.94 -25.35
N ASN A 40 -1.70 2.85 -26.30
CA ASN A 40 -1.00 4.14 -26.37
C ASN A 40 -1.87 5.31 -25.85
N LEU A 41 -2.93 5.00 -25.09
CA LEU A 41 -3.86 5.97 -24.53
C LEU A 41 -3.65 6.14 -23.03
N ASN A 42 -3.36 7.38 -22.64
CA ASN A 42 -3.41 7.81 -21.25
C ASN A 42 -4.79 8.36 -20.92
N LEU A 43 -5.48 7.70 -20.00
CA LEU A 43 -6.82 8.03 -19.52
C LEU A 43 -6.82 8.42 -18.04
N ALA A 44 -5.64 8.61 -17.42
CA ALA A 44 -5.53 8.97 -16.02
C ALA A 44 -6.24 10.30 -15.72
N SER A 45 -7.07 10.36 -14.69
CA SER A 45 -7.84 11.56 -14.34
C SER A 45 -8.66 12.13 -15.52
N SER A 46 -9.08 11.30 -16.48
CA SER A 46 -9.80 11.74 -17.69
C SER A 46 -11.29 11.99 -17.45
N TYR A 47 -11.87 11.38 -16.42
CA TYR A 47 -13.28 11.53 -16.06
C TYR A 47 -13.46 12.67 -15.07
N SER A 48 -14.63 13.32 -15.13
CA SER A 48 -15.06 14.29 -14.11
C SER A 48 -15.21 13.66 -12.72
N SER A 49 -15.14 14.49 -11.67
CA SER A 49 -15.31 14.05 -10.27
C SER A 49 -16.68 13.43 -9.98
N SER A 50 -17.70 13.75 -10.80
CA SER A 50 -19.06 13.21 -10.67
C SER A 50 -19.24 11.89 -11.41
N ALA A 51 -18.28 11.45 -12.21
CA ALA A 51 -18.37 10.20 -12.95
C ALA A 51 -18.33 8.98 -12.01
N VAL A 52 -19.03 7.92 -12.42
CA VAL A 52 -19.08 6.64 -11.72
C VAL A 52 -17.97 5.75 -12.26
N THR A 53 -17.12 5.25 -11.38
CA THR A 53 -16.01 4.33 -11.68
C THR A 53 -16.06 3.13 -10.74
N SER A 54 -15.48 2.01 -11.17
CA SER A 54 -15.25 0.83 -10.32
C SER A 54 -13.92 0.96 -9.58
N PRO A 55 -13.66 0.14 -8.54
CA PRO A 55 -12.34 0.06 -7.90
C PRO A 55 -11.21 -0.26 -8.88
N SER A 56 -11.46 -1.03 -9.94
CA SER A 56 -10.47 -1.35 -10.98
C SER A 56 -10.19 -0.20 -11.96
N THR A 57 -11.07 0.80 -12.01
CA THR A 57 -10.98 1.96 -12.92
C THR A 57 -10.91 3.28 -12.16
N PHE A 58 -10.55 3.24 -10.87
CA PHE A 58 -10.50 4.41 -9.99
C PHE A 58 -9.67 5.55 -10.59
N CYS A 59 -8.56 5.20 -11.26
CA CYS A 59 -7.64 6.17 -11.82
C CYS A 59 -8.18 6.91 -13.06
N LEU A 60 -9.32 6.48 -13.63
CA LEU A 60 -10.01 7.27 -14.64
C LEU A 60 -10.62 8.53 -14.02
N LYS A 61 -11.06 8.45 -12.77
CA LYS A 61 -11.74 9.53 -12.06
C LYS A 61 -10.76 10.64 -11.70
N ARG A 62 -11.24 11.90 -11.79
CA ARG A 62 -10.50 13.10 -11.38
C ARG A 62 -9.88 12.90 -10.00
N ASN A 63 -8.62 13.28 -9.84
CA ASN A 63 -7.81 13.16 -8.62
C ASN A 63 -7.49 11.71 -8.19
N LEU A 64 -7.79 10.70 -9.00
CA LEU A 64 -7.42 9.29 -8.76
C LEU A 64 -7.80 8.86 -7.32
N PRO A 65 -9.09 8.94 -6.93
CA PRO A 65 -9.51 8.68 -5.56
C PRO A 65 -9.12 7.26 -5.15
N CYS A 66 -8.68 7.10 -3.90
CA CYS A 66 -8.26 5.80 -3.38
C CYS A 66 -9.36 4.74 -3.58
N ALA A 67 -9.02 3.65 -4.29
CA ALA A 67 -9.94 2.54 -4.54
C ALA A 67 -10.18 1.65 -3.31
N GLY A 68 -9.26 1.70 -2.33
CA GLY A 68 -9.25 0.87 -1.13
C GLY A 68 -9.33 1.69 0.16
N LYS A 69 -8.77 1.14 1.24
CA LYS A 69 -8.61 1.88 2.49
C LYS A 69 -7.29 2.67 2.45
N PRO A 70 -7.27 3.91 2.96
CA PRO A 70 -6.03 4.64 3.18
C PRO A 70 -5.12 3.82 4.11
N GLN A 71 -3.89 3.56 3.66
CA GLN A 71 -2.98 2.68 4.40
C GLN A 71 -1.52 3.15 4.38
N TYR A 72 -1.16 4.08 3.50
CA TYR A 72 0.20 4.56 3.36
C TYR A 72 0.38 5.90 4.08
N ASP A 73 1.48 6.05 4.79
CA ASP A 73 1.86 7.25 5.53
C ASP A 73 3.14 7.89 4.99
N SER A 74 3.77 7.25 4.01
CA SER A 74 5.06 7.65 3.47
C SER A 74 5.24 7.15 2.04
N LEU A 75 6.11 7.82 1.30
CA LEU A 75 6.42 7.49 -0.09
C LEU A 75 7.85 7.91 -0.42
N PHE A 76 8.63 6.99 -0.99
CA PHE A 76 10.01 7.22 -1.40
C PHE A 76 10.18 6.69 -2.83
N ILE A 77 10.48 7.59 -3.77
CA ILE A 77 10.56 7.26 -5.21
C ILE A 77 11.91 7.73 -5.75
N ASN A 78 12.65 6.82 -6.38
CA ASN A 78 13.82 7.15 -7.18
C ASN A 78 13.39 7.36 -8.64
N CYS A 79 13.26 8.62 -9.05
CA CYS A 79 12.69 9.01 -10.34
C CYS A 79 13.70 8.77 -11.48
N GLY A 80 13.37 7.90 -12.43
CA GLY A 80 14.26 7.52 -13.53
C GLY A 80 15.39 6.55 -13.15
N GLY A 81 15.52 6.22 -11.86
CA GLY A 81 16.56 5.33 -11.32
C GLY A 81 16.04 3.97 -10.84
N PRO A 82 16.95 3.06 -10.46
CA PRO A 82 16.63 1.77 -9.86
C PRO A 82 16.16 1.91 -8.40
N GLU A 83 15.76 0.80 -7.79
CA GLU A 83 15.53 0.75 -6.34
C GLU A 83 16.85 0.98 -5.58
N GLU A 84 16.79 1.75 -4.50
CA GLU A 84 17.95 2.03 -3.65
C GLU A 84 17.55 2.30 -2.20
N ASP A 85 18.48 2.12 -1.27
CA ASP A 85 18.30 2.49 0.13
C ASP A 85 19.14 3.71 0.47
N PHE A 86 18.50 4.75 1.03
CA PHE A 86 19.19 5.96 1.45
C PHE A 86 18.59 6.51 2.76
N ASP A 87 19.48 6.83 3.71
CA ASP A 87 19.12 7.37 5.03
C ASP A 87 18.05 6.55 5.77
N GLY A 88 18.18 5.22 5.70
CA GLY A 88 17.25 4.28 6.33
C GLY A 88 15.90 4.12 5.63
N ASN A 89 15.71 4.75 4.46
CA ASN A 89 14.48 4.65 3.67
C ASN A 89 14.72 3.89 2.37
N HIS A 90 13.74 3.07 1.99
CA HIS A 90 13.77 2.28 0.75
C HIS A 90 13.06 3.04 -0.37
N TYR A 91 13.82 3.53 -1.35
CA TYR A 91 13.31 4.23 -2.52
C TYR A 91 12.91 3.24 -3.62
N VAL A 92 11.64 3.28 -4.01
CA VAL A 92 11.14 2.46 -5.11
C VAL A 92 11.59 3.05 -6.44
N GLY A 93 12.23 2.24 -7.28
CA GLY A 93 12.78 2.66 -8.57
C GLY A 93 11.72 2.96 -9.62
N ASP A 94 11.99 3.94 -10.47
CA ASP A 94 11.14 4.37 -11.58
C ASP A 94 11.81 4.16 -12.95
N LEU A 95 11.88 2.89 -13.37
CA LEU A 95 12.63 2.46 -14.55
C LEU A 95 11.83 2.47 -15.87
N GLN A 96 10.55 2.85 -15.86
CA GLN A 96 9.70 2.78 -17.05
C GLN A 96 10.26 3.65 -18.19
N GLU A 97 10.38 3.06 -19.38
CA GLU A 97 10.99 3.70 -20.55
C GLU A 97 10.01 4.58 -21.32
N ASN A 98 8.78 4.12 -21.51
CA ASN A 98 7.79 4.87 -22.27
C ASN A 98 7.32 6.10 -21.46
N GLY A 99 7.34 7.28 -22.09
CA GLY A 99 6.79 8.50 -21.50
C GLY A 99 5.84 9.26 -22.41
N ILE A 100 5.55 8.76 -23.62
CA ILE A 100 4.54 9.34 -24.50
C ILE A 100 3.17 8.84 -24.06
N SER A 101 2.27 9.76 -23.69
CA SER A 101 0.88 9.44 -23.32
C SER A 101 0.82 8.23 -22.37
N ASN A 102 1.51 8.34 -21.24
CA ASN A 102 1.75 7.20 -20.37
C ASN A 102 1.21 7.43 -18.95
N PHE A 103 0.67 6.37 -18.36
CA PHE A 103 0.28 6.27 -16.97
C PHE A 103 0.65 4.90 -16.42
N VAL A 104 1.34 4.86 -15.28
CA VAL A 104 1.79 3.60 -14.67
C VAL A 104 1.56 3.60 -13.18
N LEU A 105 0.88 2.56 -12.69
CA LEU A 105 0.78 2.22 -11.26
C LEU A 105 2.02 1.45 -10.83
N ARG A 106 2.59 1.79 -9.69
CA ARG A 106 3.81 1.17 -9.14
C ARG A 106 3.62 0.80 -7.67
N ASN A 107 4.50 -0.08 -7.20
CA ASN A 107 4.52 -0.63 -5.84
C ASN A 107 3.14 -1.03 -5.31
N ALA A 108 2.51 -2.03 -5.94
CA ALA A 108 1.16 -2.49 -5.60
C ALA A 108 0.09 -1.38 -5.54
N GLY A 109 0.27 -0.31 -6.32
CA GLY A 109 -0.66 0.82 -6.38
C GLY A 109 -0.48 1.83 -5.23
N GLN A 110 0.66 1.83 -4.52
CA GLN A 110 1.00 2.89 -3.57
C GLN A 110 1.25 4.23 -4.26
N TRP A 111 1.79 4.21 -5.48
CA TRP A 111 2.01 5.42 -6.24
C TRP A 111 1.83 5.20 -7.73
N ALA A 112 1.72 6.29 -8.46
CA ALA A 112 1.63 6.29 -9.90
C ALA A 112 2.38 7.48 -10.48
N TYR A 113 2.70 7.41 -11.78
CA TYR A 113 3.07 8.59 -12.52
C TYR A 113 2.34 8.67 -13.86
N SER A 114 2.20 9.88 -14.36
CA SER A 114 1.68 10.19 -15.69
C SER A 114 2.64 11.11 -16.43
N SER A 115 2.96 10.80 -17.68
CA SER A 115 3.85 11.59 -18.54
C SER A 115 3.21 11.87 -19.89
N THR A 116 3.42 13.07 -20.40
CA THR A 116 2.73 13.56 -21.61
C THR A 116 3.67 14.30 -22.55
N GLY A 117 3.32 14.29 -23.84
CA GLY A 117 4.01 15.03 -24.89
C GLY A 117 5.09 14.22 -25.64
N VAL A 118 5.65 14.87 -26.65
CA VAL A 118 6.73 14.34 -27.50
C VAL A 118 7.76 15.45 -27.70
N TYR A 119 9.05 15.12 -27.66
CA TYR A 119 10.12 16.09 -27.86
C TYR A 119 10.16 16.59 -29.31
N MET A 120 10.19 17.92 -29.46
CA MET A 120 10.22 18.57 -30.75
C MET A 120 11.51 18.25 -31.49
N GLY A 121 11.39 17.68 -32.70
CA GLY A 121 12.54 17.32 -33.53
C GLY A 121 13.32 16.09 -33.04
N ASN A 122 12.84 15.38 -32.02
CA ASN A 122 13.42 14.10 -31.58
C ASN A 122 12.34 13.18 -30.99
N VAL A 123 11.66 12.42 -31.85
CA VAL A 123 10.57 11.52 -31.42
C VAL A 123 11.05 10.27 -30.67
N HIS A 124 12.36 10.00 -30.69
CA HIS A 124 13.00 8.86 -30.02
C HIS A 124 13.77 9.30 -28.76
N ALA A 125 13.61 10.54 -28.30
CA ALA A 125 14.24 11.02 -27.09
C ALA A 125 13.75 10.25 -25.85
N ASP A 126 14.67 10.06 -24.91
CA ASP A 126 14.40 9.35 -23.66
C ASP A 126 13.56 10.18 -22.68
N TYR A 127 12.82 9.46 -21.83
CA TYR A 127 12.05 10.02 -20.72
C TYR A 127 12.71 9.77 -19.36
N LYS A 128 13.96 9.28 -19.39
CA LYS A 128 14.87 9.13 -18.26
C LYS A 128 16.21 9.77 -18.62
N ALA A 129 16.86 10.38 -17.64
CA ALA A 129 18.19 10.93 -17.78
C ALA A 129 19.13 10.20 -16.84
N SER A 130 20.38 10.07 -17.29
CA SER A 130 21.51 9.66 -16.49
C SER A 130 22.64 10.67 -16.65
N ASN A 131 23.55 10.73 -15.69
CA ASN A 131 24.74 11.58 -15.74
C ASN A 131 25.71 11.11 -16.83
N THR A 132 25.50 11.56 -18.07
CA THR A 132 26.35 11.21 -19.22
C THR A 132 27.59 12.09 -19.35
N TYR A 133 27.59 13.27 -18.73
CA TYR A 133 28.71 14.21 -18.74
C TYR A 133 29.77 13.92 -17.68
N SER A 134 29.62 12.84 -16.89
CA SER A 134 30.52 12.50 -15.78
C SER A 134 30.68 13.66 -14.78
N LEU A 135 29.58 14.39 -14.56
CA LEU A 135 29.54 15.50 -13.61
C LEU A 135 29.85 14.98 -12.21
N ASN A 136 30.51 15.81 -11.40
CA ASN A 136 30.71 15.51 -9.99
C ASN A 136 29.39 15.70 -9.22
N ILE A 137 28.65 14.61 -9.03
CA ILE A 137 27.38 14.62 -8.33
C ILE A 137 27.59 14.72 -6.82
N ASN A 138 27.06 15.79 -6.22
CA ASN A 138 27.02 15.92 -4.77
C ASN A 138 25.67 15.43 -4.23
N GLY A 139 25.70 14.52 -3.26
CA GLY A 139 24.52 14.01 -2.57
C GLY A 139 24.27 12.53 -2.81
N PRO A 140 23.03 12.06 -2.60
CA PRO A 140 22.67 10.64 -2.71
C PRO A 140 22.68 10.15 -4.15
N ASP A 141 22.75 8.82 -4.31
CA ASP A 141 22.91 8.16 -5.61
C ASP A 141 21.73 8.44 -6.56
N TYR A 142 20.50 8.62 -6.06
CA TYR A 142 19.36 9.03 -6.88
C TYR A 142 19.59 10.33 -7.68
N TYR A 143 20.55 11.19 -7.33
CA TYR A 143 20.87 12.38 -8.15
C TYR A 143 21.60 12.05 -9.46
N ASN A 144 22.09 10.82 -9.64
CA ASN A 144 22.69 10.37 -10.90
C ASN A 144 21.65 10.07 -11.98
N THR A 145 20.38 9.97 -11.61
CA THR A 145 19.26 9.69 -12.52
C THR A 145 18.14 10.71 -12.34
N ALA A 146 17.30 10.82 -13.36
CA ALA A 146 16.08 11.61 -13.27
C ALA A 146 15.00 11.12 -14.23
N ARG A 147 13.73 11.34 -13.90
CA ARG A 147 12.63 11.29 -14.87
C ARG A 147 12.42 12.67 -15.48
N LEU A 148 12.10 12.69 -16.77
CA LEU A 148 11.79 13.91 -17.53
C LEU A 148 10.57 13.73 -18.43
N SER A 149 10.00 14.85 -18.85
CA SER A 149 8.91 14.91 -19.81
C SER A 149 9.02 16.20 -20.64
N PRO A 150 8.65 16.20 -21.93
CA PRO A 150 8.62 17.42 -22.74
C PRO A 150 7.50 18.38 -22.37
N LEU A 151 6.47 17.96 -21.63
CA LEU A 151 5.30 18.81 -21.37
C LEU A 151 4.84 18.75 -19.92
N SER A 152 4.37 17.60 -19.46
CA SER A 152 3.82 17.44 -18.12
C SER A 152 4.22 16.09 -17.55
N LEU A 153 4.68 16.11 -16.31
CA LEU A 153 4.99 14.95 -15.51
C LEU A 153 4.26 15.07 -14.18
N SER A 154 3.39 14.11 -13.88
CA SER A 154 2.63 14.08 -12.63
C SER A 154 2.97 12.82 -11.85
N TYR A 155 3.23 12.94 -10.56
CA TYR A 155 3.35 11.85 -9.61
C TYR A 155 2.18 11.86 -8.65
N TYR A 156 1.73 10.68 -8.26
CA TYR A 156 0.62 10.49 -7.35
C TYR A 156 1.02 9.56 -6.21
N GLY A 157 0.90 10.02 -4.97
CA GLY A 157 0.82 9.13 -3.81
C GLY A 157 -0.64 8.70 -3.64
N LEU A 158 -0.92 7.40 -3.72
CA LEU A 158 -2.28 6.85 -3.73
C LEU A 158 -2.61 6.19 -2.40
N CYS A 159 -3.87 6.31 -1.95
CA CYS A 159 -4.33 5.71 -0.69
C CYS A 159 -3.47 6.14 0.52
N MET A 160 -3.01 7.39 0.50
CA MET A 160 -2.30 8.04 1.59
C MET A 160 -3.29 8.32 2.73
N GLN A 161 -2.87 8.21 3.99
CA GLN A 161 -3.66 8.65 5.13
C GLN A 161 -3.96 10.16 5.03
N GLN A 162 -5.08 10.62 5.59
CA GLN A 162 -5.38 12.05 5.59
C GLN A 162 -4.51 12.77 6.62
N GLY A 163 -3.98 13.93 6.25
CA GLY A 163 -3.22 14.78 7.16
C GLY A 163 -2.13 15.56 6.46
N SER A 164 -1.30 16.19 7.30
CA SER A 164 -0.18 17.02 6.88
C SER A 164 1.05 16.18 6.56
N TYR A 165 1.65 16.39 5.39
CA TYR A 165 2.85 15.69 4.96
C TYR A 165 3.98 16.67 4.66
N LYS A 166 5.20 16.25 4.95
CA LYS A 166 6.41 16.89 4.43
C LYS A 166 6.77 16.22 3.11
N VAL A 167 6.60 16.98 2.03
CA VAL A 167 6.96 16.60 0.67
C VAL A 167 8.31 17.22 0.33
N LYS A 168 9.32 16.38 0.07
CA LYS A 168 10.62 16.80 -0.43
C LYS A 168 10.78 16.38 -1.88
N LEU A 169 11.08 17.34 -2.73
CA LEU A 169 11.35 17.13 -4.14
C LEU A 169 12.85 17.33 -4.39
N HIS A 170 13.49 16.30 -4.94
CA HIS A 170 14.93 16.26 -5.14
C HIS A 170 15.26 16.45 -6.62
N PHE A 171 16.14 17.41 -6.90
CA PHE A 171 16.54 17.79 -8.25
C PHE A 171 18.06 17.84 -8.39
N ALA A 172 18.58 17.39 -9.53
CA ALA A 172 19.93 17.69 -10.00
C ALA A 172 19.90 17.86 -11.52
N GLU A 173 20.46 18.94 -12.06
CA GLU A 173 20.59 19.09 -13.51
C GLU A 173 21.80 18.29 -13.99
N ILE A 174 21.52 17.19 -14.69
CA ILE A 174 22.52 16.21 -15.15
C ILE A 174 22.61 16.09 -16.68
N MET A 175 21.83 16.90 -17.42
CA MET A 175 21.77 16.85 -18.88
C MET A 175 22.52 18.00 -19.56
N PHE A 176 23.16 18.89 -18.79
CA PHE A 176 24.01 19.96 -19.31
C PHE A 176 25.44 19.76 -18.80
N SER A 177 26.43 20.08 -19.64
CA SER A 177 27.85 20.05 -19.23
C SER A 177 28.17 21.23 -18.31
N ASP A 178 29.25 21.11 -17.54
CA ASP A 178 29.88 22.20 -16.77
C ASP A 178 31.10 22.83 -17.48
N ASP A 179 31.37 22.39 -18.71
CA ASP A 179 32.48 22.87 -19.52
C ASP A 179 32.18 24.24 -20.19
N GLN A 180 33.18 24.78 -20.89
CA GLN A 180 33.05 26.06 -21.60
C GLN A 180 32.49 25.90 -23.04
N THR A 181 31.82 24.79 -23.34
CA THR A 181 31.22 24.57 -24.67
C THR A 181 29.78 25.05 -24.73
N PHE A 182 29.17 25.07 -25.93
CA PHE A 182 27.76 25.46 -26.07
C PHE A 182 26.79 24.58 -25.28
N LYS A 183 27.21 23.35 -24.91
CA LYS A 183 26.39 22.38 -24.16
C LYS A 183 26.08 22.83 -22.73
N SER A 184 26.91 23.68 -22.14
CA SER A 184 26.68 24.26 -20.80
C SER A 184 25.74 25.47 -20.80
N LEU A 185 25.40 25.99 -21.99
CA LEU A 185 24.46 27.10 -22.16
C LEU A 185 22.99 26.66 -22.08
N GLY A 186 22.73 25.36 -21.89
CA GLY A 186 21.39 24.83 -21.69
C GLY A 186 20.69 25.47 -20.50
N ARG A 187 19.38 25.67 -20.64
CA ARG A 187 18.52 26.24 -19.59
C ARG A 187 17.24 25.42 -19.51
N ARG A 188 16.97 24.86 -18.33
CA ARG A 188 15.75 24.12 -18.01
C ARG A 188 14.91 24.92 -17.03
N ILE A 189 13.69 25.25 -17.43
CA ILE A 189 12.78 26.08 -16.65
C ILE A 189 11.39 25.45 -16.71
N PHE A 190 10.80 25.16 -15.54
CA PHE A 190 9.48 24.55 -15.44
C PHE A 190 8.76 24.98 -14.15
N ASP A 191 7.47 24.72 -14.07
CA ASP A 191 6.66 24.98 -12.88
C ASP A 191 6.47 23.67 -12.08
N VAL A 192 6.32 23.79 -10.76
CA VAL A 192 5.96 22.69 -9.86
C VAL A 192 4.74 23.07 -9.04
N SER A 193 3.72 22.23 -9.09
CA SER A 193 2.49 22.36 -8.32
C SER A 193 2.25 21.11 -7.48
N ILE A 194 1.71 21.29 -6.27
CA ILE A 194 1.34 20.18 -5.37
C ILE A 194 -0.09 20.42 -4.89
N GLN A 195 -0.96 19.41 -4.97
CA GLN A 195 -2.40 19.54 -4.71
C GLN A 195 -3.05 20.71 -5.50
N GLY A 196 -2.60 20.94 -6.73
CA GLY A 196 -3.08 22.05 -7.58
C GLY A 196 -2.54 23.44 -7.24
N PHE A 197 -1.78 23.61 -6.15
CA PHE A 197 -1.14 24.88 -5.80
C PHE A 197 0.26 24.96 -6.41
N LYS A 198 0.56 26.05 -7.11
CA LYS A 198 1.89 26.27 -7.72
C LYS A 198 2.89 26.76 -6.66
N TYR A 199 3.77 25.88 -6.22
CA TYR A 199 4.81 26.17 -5.23
C TYR A 199 6.07 26.76 -5.85
N LEU A 200 6.45 26.26 -7.03
CA LEU A 200 7.61 26.78 -7.77
C LEU A 200 7.14 27.24 -9.15
N LYS A 201 7.42 28.49 -9.48
CA LYS A 201 7.16 29.06 -10.81
C LYS A 201 8.48 29.39 -11.47
N ASP A 202 8.62 29.08 -12.75
CA ASP A 202 9.82 29.33 -13.53
C ASP A 202 11.09 28.78 -12.85
N PHE A 203 10.96 27.59 -12.25
CA PHE A 203 12.02 26.95 -11.48
C PHE A 203 13.16 26.53 -12.40
N ASN A 204 14.36 27.03 -12.10
CA ASN A 204 15.61 26.68 -12.77
C ASN A 204 16.54 25.97 -11.78
N ILE A 205 16.75 24.67 -11.99
CA ILE A 205 17.56 23.82 -11.09
C ILE A 205 18.99 24.35 -10.97
N VAL A 206 19.61 24.76 -12.09
CA VAL A 206 21.01 25.20 -12.11
C VAL A 206 21.21 26.48 -11.31
N GLU A 207 20.30 27.44 -11.45
CA GLU A 207 20.36 28.71 -10.72
C GLU A 207 20.21 28.47 -9.20
N GLU A 208 19.26 27.62 -8.82
CA GLU A 208 18.95 27.36 -7.41
C GLU A 208 20.00 26.46 -6.74
N ALA A 209 20.55 25.47 -7.44
CA ALA A 209 21.60 24.60 -6.94
C ALA A 209 23.01 25.21 -7.05
N GLY A 210 23.15 26.32 -7.79
CA GLY A 210 24.43 26.98 -8.05
C GLY A 210 25.35 26.22 -9.00
N GLY A 211 24.79 25.46 -9.95
CA GLY A 211 25.53 24.69 -10.96
C GLY A 211 24.86 23.39 -11.38
N VAL A 212 25.34 22.80 -12.47
CA VAL A 212 24.97 21.44 -12.91
C VAL A 212 25.62 20.40 -12.00
N GLY A 213 25.06 19.19 -11.93
CA GLY A 213 25.54 18.10 -11.09
C GLY A 213 25.37 18.33 -9.57
N LYS A 214 24.82 19.47 -9.15
CA LYS A 214 24.58 19.78 -7.74
C LYS A 214 23.15 19.39 -7.37
N GLY A 215 23.02 18.48 -6.40
CA GLY A 215 21.73 18.13 -5.81
C GLY A 215 21.14 19.29 -5.01
N ILE A 216 19.83 19.51 -5.17
CA ILE A 216 19.04 20.42 -4.34
C ILE A 216 17.73 19.75 -3.92
N THR A 217 17.27 20.08 -2.72
CA THR A 217 15.98 19.63 -2.18
C THR A 217 15.07 20.83 -1.93
N LYS A 218 13.82 20.74 -2.39
CA LYS A 218 12.77 21.69 -2.05
C LYS A 218 11.75 20.99 -1.16
N GLU A 219 11.48 21.57 -0.01
CA GLU A 219 10.61 21.00 1.02
C GLU A 219 9.33 21.83 1.16
N PHE A 220 8.20 21.14 1.25
CA PHE A 220 6.87 21.72 1.37
C PHE A 220 6.04 20.96 2.39
N ASP A 221 5.28 21.66 3.22
CA ASP A 221 4.27 21.05 4.06
C ASP A 221 2.92 21.12 3.33
N VAL A 222 2.28 19.96 3.14
CA VAL A 222 1.13 19.77 2.24
C VAL A 222 0.04 18.96 2.93
N GLU A 223 -1.19 19.44 2.88
CA GLU A 223 -2.36 18.70 3.36
C GLU A 223 -2.92 17.74 2.31
N VAL A 224 -3.07 16.47 2.68
CA VAL A 224 -3.73 15.44 1.87
C VAL A 224 -5.11 15.15 2.44
N ASN A 225 -6.16 15.56 1.71
CA ASN A 225 -7.55 15.48 2.18
C ASN A 225 -8.34 14.34 1.52
N ASP A 226 -8.06 14.02 0.28
CA ASP A 226 -8.78 13.04 -0.55
C ASP A 226 -8.00 11.73 -0.74
N ASN A 227 -7.05 11.46 0.17
CA ASN A 227 -6.19 10.26 0.19
C ASN A 227 -5.29 10.09 -1.04
N THR A 228 -5.19 11.13 -1.86
CA THR A 228 -4.28 11.18 -3.00
C THR A 228 -3.42 12.45 -2.90
N LEU A 229 -2.11 12.26 -2.93
CA LEU A 229 -1.15 13.35 -3.08
C LEU A 229 -0.83 13.51 -4.56
N GLU A 230 -1.07 14.68 -5.15
CA GLU A 230 -0.69 15.00 -6.52
C GLU A 230 0.48 15.99 -6.55
N ILE A 231 1.55 15.63 -7.27
CA ILE A 231 2.69 16.49 -7.58
C ILE A 231 2.77 16.61 -9.10
N GLN A 232 2.61 17.82 -9.63
CA GLN A 232 2.65 18.09 -11.07
C GLN A 232 3.83 19.00 -11.42
N LEU A 233 4.64 18.58 -12.37
CA LEU A 233 5.70 19.36 -12.97
C LEU A 233 5.31 19.68 -14.42
N TYR A 234 5.36 20.96 -14.80
CA TYR A 234 4.82 21.42 -16.09
C TYR A 234 5.78 22.37 -16.80
N TRP A 235 5.99 22.12 -18.10
CA TRP A 235 6.80 22.97 -18.96
C TRP A 235 5.94 24.00 -19.70
N ALA A 236 6.11 25.27 -19.35
CA ALA A 236 5.40 26.39 -19.97
C ALA A 236 6.10 26.94 -21.25
N GLY A 237 6.96 26.15 -21.89
CA GLY A 237 7.65 26.56 -23.12
C GLY A 237 8.90 27.43 -22.93
N LYS A 238 9.48 27.45 -21.72
CA LYS A 238 10.64 28.30 -21.36
C LYS A 238 11.95 27.52 -21.34
N GLY A 239 13.07 28.23 -21.49
CA GLY A 239 14.41 27.64 -21.55
C GLY A 239 14.83 27.26 -22.97
N THR A 240 15.82 26.39 -23.08
CA THR A 240 16.37 25.92 -24.36
C THR A 240 15.72 24.61 -24.77
N THR A 241 15.48 24.40 -26.08
CA THR A 241 14.87 23.16 -26.60
C THR A 241 15.81 22.30 -27.45
N ALA A 242 16.99 22.84 -27.79
CA ALA A 242 17.95 22.24 -28.71
C ALA A 242 19.41 22.32 -28.21
N ILE A 243 19.60 22.43 -26.90
CA ILE A 243 20.91 22.38 -26.23
C ILE A 243 20.81 21.36 -25.10
N PRO A 244 21.77 20.44 -24.95
CA PRO A 244 22.92 20.21 -25.84
C PRO A 244 22.48 19.60 -27.18
N ASP A 245 21.35 18.89 -27.17
CA ASP A 245 20.73 18.22 -28.29
C ASP A 245 19.25 18.61 -28.39
N ARG A 246 18.60 18.27 -29.51
CA ARG A 246 17.16 18.43 -29.65
C ARG A 246 16.41 17.49 -28.73
N GLY A 247 15.44 18.03 -28.00
CA GLY A 247 14.65 17.26 -27.06
C GLY A 247 15.20 17.24 -25.63
N VAL A 248 16.05 18.19 -25.27
CA VAL A 248 16.50 18.37 -23.89
C VAL A 248 15.83 19.61 -23.29
N TYR A 249 14.59 19.44 -22.83
CA TYR A 249 13.79 20.47 -22.17
C TYR A 249 12.70 19.86 -21.29
N GLY A 250 11.89 20.70 -20.65
CA GLY A 250 10.79 20.26 -19.79
C GLY A 250 11.20 19.93 -18.34
N PRO A 251 10.27 19.46 -17.50
CA PRO A 251 10.57 19.08 -16.13
C PRO A 251 11.59 17.94 -16.03
N LEU A 252 12.38 17.98 -14.96
CA LEU A 252 13.33 16.94 -14.57
C LEU A 252 13.24 16.79 -13.05
N ILE A 253 13.15 15.57 -12.54
CA ILE A 253 13.14 15.27 -11.10
C ILE A 253 13.90 13.97 -10.80
N SER A 254 14.71 13.96 -9.75
CA SER A 254 15.58 12.84 -9.38
C SER A 254 14.96 11.93 -8.32
N ALA A 255 14.30 12.50 -7.31
CA ALA A 255 13.59 11.70 -6.32
C ALA A 255 12.45 12.47 -5.65
N ILE A 256 11.54 11.72 -5.04
CA ILE A 256 10.42 12.25 -4.25
C ILE A 256 10.42 11.54 -2.89
N THR A 257 10.36 12.34 -1.83
CA THR A 257 10.20 11.87 -0.45
C THR A 257 8.94 12.47 0.14
N VAL A 258 8.10 11.65 0.73
CA VAL A 258 6.88 12.07 1.43
C VAL A 258 6.87 11.38 2.77
N THR A 259 6.79 12.18 3.83
CA THR A 259 6.76 11.70 5.22
C THR A 259 5.64 12.40 5.98
N PRO A 260 5.01 11.76 6.96
CA PRO A 260 3.91 12.36 7.69
C PRO A 260 4.45 13.39 8.69
N ASN A 261 3.82 14.56 8.76
CA ASN A 261 4.05 15.55 9.82
C ASN A 261 3.11 15.36 11.01
N PHE A 262 2.22 14.37 10.97
CA PHE A 262 1.31 14.01 12.06
C PHE A 262 1.82 12.79 12.81
N LYS A 263 1.41 12.66 14.06
CA LYS A 263 1.63 11.43 14.83
C LYS A 263 0.74 10.35 14.25
N ASN A 264 1.34 9.28 13.72
CA ASN A 264 0.60 8.11 13.30
C ASN A 264 -0.20 7.56 14.49
N HIS A 265 -1.53 7.60 14.41
CA HIS A 265 -2.41 6.92 15.38
C HIS A 265 -2.39 5.39 15.20
N SER A 266 -1.58 4.86 14.28
CA SER A 266 -1.43 3.45 13.95
C SER A 266 -0.24 2.78 14.65
N GLU A 267 0.16 3.24 15.84
CA GLU A 267 0.77 2.30 16.78
C GLU A 267 -0.34 1.31 17.20
N GLY A 268 -0.45 0.20 16.47
CA GLY A 268 -1.17 -0.96 16.97
C GLY A 268 -0.68 -1.27 18.39
N MET A 269 -1.58 -1.73 19.26
CA MET A 269 -1.24 -2.00 20.65
C MET A 269 0.04 -2.83 20.72
N SER A 270 1.06 -2.32 21.40
CA SER A 270 2.35 -3.00 21.54
C SER A 270 2.12 -4.47 21.90
N THR A 271 2.93 -5.37 21.34
CA THR A 271 2.86 -6.81 21.62
C THR A 271 2.82 -7.09 23.12
N GLY A 272 3.50 -6.27 23.94
CA GLY A 272 3.43 -6.36 25.40
C GLY A 272 2.05 -6.03 26.00
N VAL A 273 1.32 -5.08 25.42
CA VAL A 273 -0.05 -4.74 25.85
C VAL A 273 -1.04 -5.82 25.42
N ILE A 274 -0.87 -6.41 24.23
CA ILE A 274 -1.68 -7.55 23.78
C ILE A 274 -1.47 -8.75 24.71
N ILE A 275 -0.22 -9.08 25.02
CA ILE A 275 0.12 -10.15 25.99
C ILE A 275 -0.49 -9.83 27.36
N GLY A 276 -0.43 -8.58 27.81
CA GLY A 276 -1.02 -8.14 29.07
C GLY A 276 -2.54 -8.33 29.13
N ILE A 277 -3.26 -7.96 28.07
CA ILE A 277 -4.72 -8.13 27.98
C ILE A 277 -5.09 -9.62 27.98
N VAL A 278 -4.39 -10.43 27.20
CA VAL A 278 -4.65 -11.88 27.12
C VAL A 278 -4.40 -12.51 28.50
N ALA A 279 -3.26 -12.23 29.13
CA ALA A 279 -2.95 -12.76 30.46
C ALA A 279 -3.99 -12.35 31.52
N ALA A 280 -4.38 -11.06 31.56
CA ALA A 280 -5.40 -10.57 32.48
C ALA A 280 -6.77 -11.24 32.24
N SER A 281 -7.16 -11.40 30.97
CA SER A 281 -8.41 -12.08 30.62
C SER A 281 -8.41 -13.56 31.02
N CYS A 282 -7.30 -14.28 30.84
CA CYS A 282 -7.17 -15.67 31.28
C CYS A 282 -7.24 -15.79 32.81
N VAL A 283 -6.59 -14.91 33.56
CA VAL A 283 -6.66 -14.88 35.02
C VAL A 283 -8.09 -14.60 35.49
N LEU A 284 -8.79 -13.66 34.86
CA LEU A 284 -10.19 -13.36 35.16
C LEU A 284 -11.08 -14.60 34.96
N VAL A 285 -10.90 -15.33 33.85
CA VAL A 285 -11.66 -16.57 33.58
C VAL A 285 -11.37 -17.62 34.66
N VAL A 286 -10.10 -17.83 35.04
CA VAL A 286 -9.73 -18.78 36.11
C VAL A 286 -10.37 -18.39 37.45
N LEU A 287 -10.39 -17.10 37.79
CA LEU A 287 -11.03 -16.61 39.02
C LEU A 287 -12.54 -16.82 38.98
N ILE A 288 -13.20 -16.59 37.84
CA ILE A 288 -14.63 -16.86 37.66
C ILE A 288 -14.92 -18.35 37.81
N VAL A 289 -14.14 -19.22 37.17
CA VAL A 289 -14.30 -20.68 37.29
C VAL A 289 -14.09 -21.12 38.74
N PHE A 290 -13.07 -20.60 39.43
CA PHE A 290 -12.82 -20.89 40.83
C PHE A 290 -13.96 -20.40 41.74
N ALA A 291 -14.50 -19.20 41.51
CA ALA A 291 -15.64 -18.67 42.25
C ALA A 291 -16.90 -19.52 42.02
N LEU A 292 -17.20 -19.90 40.77
CA LEU A 292 -18.31 -20.80 40.42
C LEU A 292 -18.14 -22.18 41.05
N TRP A 293 -16.90 -22.66 41.18
CA TRP A 293 -16.59 -23.93 41.85
C TRP A 293 -16.80 -23.83 43.36
N LYS A 294 -16.35 -22.74 44.00
CA LYS A 294 -16.57 -22.45 45.42
C LYS A 294 -18.04 -22.20 45.76
N MET A 295 -18.80 -21.58 44.85
CA MET A 295 -20.25 -21.36 44.98
C MET A 295 -21.08 -22.62 44.69
N GLY A 296 -20.44 -23.74 44.32
CA GLY A 296 -21.12 -25.03 44.17
C GLY A 296 -21.97 -25.18 42.90
N PHE A 297 -21.83 -24.28 41.93
CA PHE A 297 -22.54 -24.34 40.64
C PHE A 297 -21.92 -25.34 39.66
N LEU A 298 -20.61 -25.61 39.76
CA LEU A 298 -19.87 -26.54 38.90
C LEU A 298 -19.65 -27.93 39.51
N CYS A 299 -20.00 -28.10 40.79
CA CYS A 299 -20.00 -29.42 41.41
C CYS A 299 -21.38 -30.03 41.21
N VAL A 300 -21.49 -31.03 40.34
CA VAL A 300 -22.58 -32.00 40.44
C VAL A 300 -22.50 -32.54 41.87
N LYS A 301 -23.37 -32.08 42.76
CA LYS A 301 -23.63 -32.79 44.00
C LYS A 301 -24.14 -34.14 43.55
N ASP A 302 -23.37 -35.20 43.77
CA ASP A 302 -23.81 -36.57 43.53
C ASP A 302 -25.00 -36.80 44.47
N LEU A 303 -26.19 -36.50 43.95
CA LEU A 303 -27.50 -36.64 44.57
C LEU A 303 -27.90 -38.13 44.57
N ARG A 304 -26.97 -39.01 44.95
CA ARG A 304 -27.19 -40.46 44.98
C ARG A 304 -27.09 -41.10 46.36
N ASP A 305 -26.80 -40.32 47.40
CA ASP A 305 -26.51 -40.88 48.73
C ASP A 305 -27.47 -40.45 49.85
N LYS A 306 -28.59 -39.79 49.53
CA LYS A 306 -29.59 -39.39 50.54
C LYS A 306 -31.02 -39.89 50.37
N ASP A 307 -31.38 -40.43 49.19
CA ASP A 307 -32.76 -40.87 48.92
C ASP A 307 -32.92 -42.40 48.79
N LEU A 308 -31.89 -43.19 49.09
CA LEU A 308 -31.90 -44.65 48.93
C LEU A 308 -31.84 -45.46 50.24
N LEU A 309 -32.12 -44.81 51.38
CA LEU A 309 -32.10 -45.45 52.71
C LEU A 309 -33.45 -46.09 53.11
N ASP A 310 -34.47 -46.03 52.25
CA ASP A 310 -35.85 -46.37 52.61
C ASP A 310 -36.43 -47.61 51.89
N LEU A 311 -35.59 -48.40 51.22
CA LEU A 311 -36.00 -49.68 50.61
C LEU A 311 -35.19 -50.85 51.18
N LYS A 312 -35.91 -51.67 51.91
CA LYS A 312 -35.49 -52.85 52.68
C LYS A 312 -35.02 -53.99 51.75
N THR A 313 -33.90 -53.77 51.06
CA THR A 313 -33.13 -54.77 50.31
C THR A 313 -31.69 -54.70 50.77
N GLY A 314 -31.21 -55.74 51.45
CA GLY A 314 -29.84 -55.80 51.96
C GLY A 314 -28.84 -55.72 50.82
N TYR A 315 -27.97 -54.70 50.85
CA TYR A 315 -26.85 -54.59 49.92
C TYR A 315 -25.72 -55.47 50.42
N PHE A 316 -25.27 -56.41 49.57
CA PHE A 316 -24.05 -57.16 49.81
C PHE A 316 -22.90 -56.50 49.05
N SER A 317 -21.81 -56.22 49.76
CA SER A 317 -20.57 -55.76 49.13
C SER A 317 -20.02 -56.84 48.20
N LEU A 318 -19.28 -56.43 47.16
CA LEU A 318 -18.60 -57.37 46.26
C LEU A 318 -17.69 -58.35 47.02
N ARG A 319 -17.10 -57.91 48.15
CA ARG A 319 -16.32 -58.79 49.03
C ARG A 319 -17.16 -59.89 49.67
N GLN A 320 -18.36 -59.57 50.14
CA GLN A 320 -19.28 -60.56 50.70
C GLN A 320 -19.76 -61.54 49.64
N ILE A 321 -20.10 -61.04 48.44
CA ILE A 321 -20.51 -61.89 47.32
C ILE A 321 -19.36 -62.84 46.94
N ARG A 322 -18.14 -62.31 46.79
CA ARG A 322 -16.94 -63.09 46.47
C ARG A 322 -16.63 -64.16 47.52
N ALA A 323 -16.73 -63.83 48.81
CA ALA A 323 -16.52 -64.79 49.88
C ALA A 323 -17.59 -65.90 49.86
N ALA A 324 -18.85 -65.53 49.68
CA ALA A 324 -19.96 -66.45 49.81
C ALA A 324 -20.16 -67.36 48.57
N THR A 325 -19.59 -66.99 47.41
CA THR A 325 -19.48 -67.86 46.22
C THR A 325 -18.18 -68.67 46.14
N ASN A 326 -17.30 -68.58 47.15
CA ASN A 326 -15.94 -69.12 47.11
C ASN A 326 -15.17 -68.63 45.87
N ASP A 327 -15.13 -67.31 45.68
CA ASP A 327 -14.54 -66.64 44.52
C ASP A 327 -15.09 -67.12 43.17
N PHE A 328 -16.41 -67.32 43.11
CA PHE A 328 -17.11 -67.79 41.90
C PHE A 328 -16.58 -69.13 41.39
N ASP A 329 -16.33 -70.06 42.32
CA ASP A 329 -15.91 -71.43 42.03
C ASP A 329 -16.88 -72.11 41.03
N PRO A 330 -16.38 -72.64 39.90
CA PRO A 330 -17.22 -73.35 38.92
C PRO A 330 -18.05 -74.48 39.52
N ALA A 331 -17.59 -75.11 40.61
CA ALA A 331 -18.36 -76.14 41.32
C ALA A 331 -19.68 -75.61 41.93
N ASN A 332 -19.75 -74.30 42.20
CA ASN A 332 -20.94 -73.63 42.72
C ASN A 332 -21.83 -73.06 41.60
N LYS A 333 -21.46 -73.19 40.33
CA LYS A 333 -22.27 -72.70 39.21
C LYS A 333 -23.51 -73.58 39.05
N ILE A 334 -24.68 -72.97 39.17
CA ILE A 334 -25.98 -73.67 39.05
C ILE A 334 -26.57 -73.57 37.64
N GLY A 335 -26.07 -72.66 36.80
CA GLY A 335 -26.50 -72.49 35.43
C GLY A 335 -25.95 -71.22 34.79
N GLU A 336 -26.32 -70.97 33.54
CA GLU A 336 -26.01 -69.74 32.81
C GLU A 336 -27.20 -69.38 31.92
N GLY A 337 -27.66 -68.14 32.01
CA GLY A 337 -28.73 -67.61 31.17
C GLY A 337 -28.24 -66.40 30.36
N GLY A 338 -29.16 -65.69 29.71
CA GLY A 338 -28.85 -64.51 28.88
C GLY A 338 -28.19 -63.33 29.62
N PHE A 339 -28.08 -63.40 30.94
CA PHE A 339 -27.45 -62.40 31.81
C PHE A 339 -26.19 -62.92 32.52
N GLY A 340 -25.68 -64.09 32.11
CA GLY A 340 -24.43 -64.66 32.62
C GLY A 340 -24.61 -65.83 33.60
N PRO A 341 -23.48 -66.31 34.18
CA PRO A 341 -23.46 -67.47 35.06
C PRO A 341 -24.08 -67.16 36.41
N VAL A 342 -24.86 -68.11 36.92
CA VAL A 342 -25.51 -68.04 38.23
C VAL A 342 -24.78 -68.99 39.18
N PHE A 343 -24.40 -68.49 40.35
CA PHE A 343 -23.68 -69.25 41.37
C PHE A 343 -24.54 -69.44 42.62
N LYS A 344 -24.45 -70.63 43.21
CA LYS A 344 -24.95 -70.91 44.55
C LYS A 344 -24.07 -70.21 45.57
N VAL A 345 -24.71 -69.61 46.57
CA VAL A 345 -24.05 -68.88 47.66
C VAL A 345 -24.27 -69.66 48.95
N THR A 346 -23.24 -69.81 49.77
CA THR A 346 -23.37 -70.36 51.14
C THR A 346 -23.18 -69.22 52.13
N TYR A 347 -24.22 -68.90 52.89
CA TYR A 347 -24.18 -67.85 53.91
C TYR A 347 -24.15 -68.51 55.29
N TYR A 348 -23.08 -68.28 56.05
CA TYR A 348 -23.02 -68.61 57.47
C TYR A 348 -23.48 -67.35 58.22
N ALA A 349 -24.60 -67.45 58.93
CA ALA A 349 -25.15 -66.36 59.74
C ALA A 349 -24.32 -66.13 61.01
#